data_AF-A0AAE0VQG9-F1
#
_entry.id   AF-A0AAE0VQG9-F1
#
_cell.length_a   1.000
_cell.length_b   1.000
_cell.length_c   1.000
_cell.angle_alpha   90.00
_cell.angle_beta   90.00
_cell.angle_gamma   90.00
#
_symmetry.space_group_name_H-M   'P 1'
#
loop_
_entity.id
_entity.type
_entity.pdbx_description
1 polymer ?
#
loop_
_entity_poly.entity_id
_entity_poly.type
_entity_poly.pdbx_seq_one_letter_code
_entity_poly.pdbx_strand_id
1 'polypeptide(L)'
;MWWGTVYVSWVGYELFKQHFYGTTPTVFPAVLYPLNAVYDVIYGRKEEAEANYPGDIGDLKSQIEFTDNQTYIIGYSHAFYHHAVLYEFILCSGVTFALGLLLFWHTRLIHSGQTSIEVHINQKEINKFKKKNLVYKNPYNYGWNKNWQVFLGFTDTRSFIRHVLLPSSHLPEGDGLTWHRAHYKFDKDKGLQLL
;
A
#
# COMPACT_ATOMS: atom_id res chain seq x y z
N MET A 1 1.63 11.09 -3.52
CA MET A 1 2.02 10.27 -2.35
C MET A 1 2.08 8.78 -2.69
N TRP A 2 1.06 8.17 -3.29
CA TRP A 2 1.04 6.73 -3.61
C TRP A 2 2.16 6.25 -4.58
N TRP A 3 2.51 7.05 -5.60
CA TRP A 3 3.65 6.72 -6.48
C TRP A 3 5.01 6.70 -5.76
N GLY A 4 5.19 7.51 -4.72
CA GLY A 4 6.42 7.54 -3.92
C GLY A 4 6.58 6.28 -3.09
N THR A 5 5.49 5.80 -2.45
CA THR A 5 5.54 4.57 -1.64
C THR A 5 5.73 3.33 -2.51
N VAL A 6 5.13 3.30 -3.72
CA VAL A 6 5.37 2.25 -4.72
C VAL A 6 6.82 2.26 -5.19
N TYR A 7 7.38 3.44 -5.46
CA TYR A 7 8.77 3.59 -5.88
C TYR A 7 9.76 3.13 -4.80
N VAL A 8 9.56 3.55 -3.54
CA VAL A 8 10.38 3.09 -2.40
C VAL A 8 10.27 1.58 -2.21
N SER A 9 9.06 1.02 -2.32
CA SER A 9 8.87 -0.43 -2.25
C SER A 9 9.54 -1.17 -3.41
N TRP A 10 9.58 -0.60 -4.61
CA TRP A 10 10.25 -1.22 -5.76
C TRP A 10 11.78 -1.16 -5.64
N VAL A 11 12.34 0.02 -5.33
CA VAL A 11 13.79 0.21 -5.19
C VAL A 11 14.33 -0.53 -3.96
N GLY A 12 13.58 -0.52 -2.86
CA GLY A 12 13.92 -1.24 -1.63
C GLY A 12 13.79 -2.76 -1.74
N TYR A 13 13.18 -3.29 -2.80
CA TYR A 13 12.95 -4.73 -2.95
C TYR A 13 14.24 -5.54 -3.14
N GLU A 14 15.21 -5.03 -3.90
CA GLU A 14 16.49 -5.72 -4.09
C GLU A 14 17.33 -5.67 -2.80
N LEU A 15 17.28 -4.54 -2.08
CA LEU A 15 17.92 -4.41 -0.76
C LEU A 15 17.26 -5.35 0.27
N PHE A 16 15.93 -5.46 0.23
CA PHE A 16 15.17 -6.43 1.03
C PHE A 16 15.55 -7.87 0.69
N LYS A 17 15.61 -8.23 -0.61
CA LYS A 17 16.01 -9.58 -1.04
C LYS A 17 17.43 -9.94 -0.61
N GLN A 18 18.37 -9.02 -0.81
CA GLN A 18 19.75 -9.21 -0.41
C GLN A 18 19.86 -9.37 1.11
N HIS A 19 19.03 -8.67 1.87
CA HIS A 19 18.99 -8.79 3.32
C HIS A 19 18.33 -10.09 3.81
N PHE A 20 17.31 -10.58 3.12
CA PHE A 20 16.53 -11.76 3.56
C PHE A 20 17.03 -13.10 3.02
N TYR A 21 17.54 -13.10 1.80
CA TYR A 21 17.99 -14.29 1.07
C TYR A 21 19.50 -14.25 0.77
N GLY A 22 20.21 -13.23 1.25
CA GLY A 22 21.66 -13.16 1.18
C GLY A 22 22.33 -14.20 2.07
N THR A 23 23.61 -14.45 1.82
CA THR A 23 24.43 -15.49 2.45
C THR A 23 24.88 -15.15 3.88
N THR A 24 23.97 -14.71 4.74
CA THR A 24 24.23 -14.66 6.19
C THR A 24 23.72 -15.95 6.83
N PRO A 25 24.57 -16.76 7.48
CA PRO A 25 24.15 -17.99 8.13
C PRO A 25 23.36 -17.65 9.42
N THR A 26 22.05 -17.51 9.32
CA THR A 26 21.16 -17.32 10.49
C THR A 26 20.39 -18.60 10.79
N VAL A 27 20.18 -18.90 12.08
CA VAL A 27 19.51 -20.13 12.55
C VAL A 27 18.04 -20.18 12.11
N PHE A 28 17.35 -19.04 12.16
CA PHE A 28 16.01 -18.87 11.60
C PHE A 28 16.09 -18.08 10.28
N PRO A 29 15.11 -18.25 9.36
CA PRO A 29 15.01 -17.41 8.17
C PRO A 29 15.00 -15.94 8.55
N ALA A 30 15.63 -15.08 7.75
CA ALA A 30 15.80 -13.66 8.07
C ALA A 30 14.47 -12.89 8.32
N VAL A 31 13.32 -13.40 7.84
CA VAL A 31 11.99 -12.86 8.17
C VAL A 31 11.60 -12.94 9.63
N LEU A 32 12.25 -13.85 10.37
CA LEU A 32 12.09 -14.02 11.80
C LEU A 32 13.27 -13.41 12.55
N TYR A 33 13.82 -12.29 12.06
CA TYR A 33 14.95 -11.61 12.68
C TYR A 33 14.80 -11.36 14.20
N PRO A 34 13.62 -10.98 14.75
CA PRO A 34 13.48 -10.82 16.20
C PRO A 34 13.83 -12.10 16.98
N LEU A 35 13.55 -13.27 16.40
CA LEU A 35 13.92 -14.56 17.00
C LEU A 35 15.43 -14.83 16.89
N ASN A 36 16.07 -14.45 15.79
CA ASN A 36 17.53 -14.52 15.65
C ASN A 36 18.26 -13.59 16.63
N ALA A 37 17.77 -12.35 16.82
CA ALA A 37 18.35 -11.41 17.77
C ALA A 37 18.23 -11.90 19.23
N VAL A 38 17.08 -12.49 19.59
CA VAL A 38 16.88 -13.12 20.90
C VAL A 38 17.79 -14.34 21.06
N TYR A 39 17.95 -15.15 20.03
CA TYR A 39 18.85 -16.30 20.03
C TYR A 39 20.30 -15.87 20.29
N ASP A 40 20.77 -14.83 19.59
CA ASP A 40 22.14 -14.32 19.75
C ASP A 40 22.39 -13.73 21.15
N VAL A 41 21.44 -12.97 21.70
CA VAL A 41 21.55 -12.43 23.07
C VAL A 41 21.64 -13.54 24.15
N ILE A 42 20.98 -14.68 23.90
CA ILE A 42 20.94 -15.82 24.83
C ILE A 42 22.16 -16.72 24.66
N TYR A 43 22.61 -16.96 23.43
CA TYR A 43 23.61 -17.98 23.11
C TYR A 43 24.97 -17.42 22.64
N GLY A 44 25.04 -16.24 22.01
CA GLY A 44 26.28 -15.65 21.50
C GLY A 44 27.27 -15.21 22.58
N ARG A 45 26.77 -14.84 23.77
CA ARG A 45 27.60 -14.45 24.93
C ARG A 45 28.49 -15.58 25.48
N LYS A 46 28.25 -16.84 25.09
CA LYS A 46 29.02 -17.99 25.59
C LYS A 46 30.34 -18.20 24.83
N GLU A 47 30.43 -17.81 23.56
CA GLU A 47 31.62 -18.13 22.73
C GLU A 47 32.78 -17.15 22.94
N GLU A 48 32.53 -15.88 23.27
CA GLU A 48 33.58 -14.87 23.51
C GLU A 48 34.40 -15.12 24.79
N ALA A 49 33.86 -15.87 25.76
CA ALA A 49 34.48 -16.08 27.06
C ALA A 49 35.67 -17.07 27.04
N GLU A 50 35.86 -17.86 25.98
CA GLU A 50 36.87 -18.93 25.93
C GLU A 50 38.18 -18.57 25.20
N ALA A 51 38.30 -17.38 24.59
CA ALA A 51 39.37 -17.09 23.61
C ALA A 51 40.56 -16.21 24.08
N ASN A 52 40.75 -15.94 25.39
CA ASN A 52 41.78 -14.99 25.85
C ASN A 52 43.10 -15.67 26.29
N TYR A 53 44.17 -15.57 25.47
CA TYR A 53 45.56 -15.91 25.83
C TYR A 53 46.38 -14.65 26.20
N PRO A 54 47.30 -14.71 27.18
CA PRO A 54 47.99 -13.52 27.69
C PRO A 54 49.31 -13.25 26.95
N GLY A 55 49.45 -12.06 26.38
CA GLY A 55 50.69 -11.53 25.80
C GLY A 55 50.67 -10.00 25.82
N ASP A 56 51.84 -9.39 26.02
CA ASP A 56 52.11 -7.97 26.38
C ASP A 56 51.02 -6.93 26.00
N ILE A 57 50.44 -6.32 27.03
CA ILE A 57 49.03 -5.88 27.08
C ILE A 57 48.89 -4.35 27.01
N GLY A 58 49.98 -3.57 26.97
CA GLY A 58 49.89 -2.11 27.08
C GLY A 58 49.45 -1.41 25.79
N ASP A 59 50.37 -1.35 24.82
CA ASP A 59 50.16 -0.61 23.57
C ASP A 59 49.19 -1.32 22.61
N LEU A 60 49.30 -2.64 22.51
CA LEU A 60 48.45 -3.46 21.66
C LEU A 60 46.98 -3.35 22.07
N LYS A 61 46.72 -3.29 23.38
CA LYS A 61 45.35 -3.21 23.92
C LYS A 61 44.72 -1.85 23.66
N SER A 62 45.49 -0.76 23.63
CA SER A 62 44.98 0.56 23.25
C SER A 62 44.58 0.63 21.77
N GLN A 63 45.38 0.01 20.88
CA GLN A 63 45.05 -0.07 19.45
C GLN A 63 43.90 -1.04 19.18
N ILE A 64 43.84 -2.16 19.90
CA ILE A 64 42.72 -3.10 19.85
C ILE A 64 41.46 -2.43 20.39
N GLU A 65 41.49 -1.73 21.54
CA GLU A 65 40.33 -1.02 22.09
C GLU A 65 39.86 0.10 21.16
N PHE A 66 40.75 0.84 20.51
CA PHE A 66 40.35 1.86 19.52
C PHE A 66 39.72 1.23 18.27
N THR A 67 40.33 0.16 17.75
CA THR A 67 39.82 -0.55 16.57
C THR A 67 38.50 -1.27 16.87
N ASP A 68 38.37 -1.86 18.05
CA ASP A 68 37.18 -2.56 18.53
C ASP A 68 36.05 -1.58 18.77
N ASN A 69 36.30 -0.45 19.46
CA ASN A 69 35.31 0.62 19.60
C ASN A 69 34.86 1.16 18.24
N GLN A 70 35.78 1.41 17.31
CA GLN A 70 35.44 1.91 15.98
C GLN A 70 34.67 0.87 15.14
N THR A 71 35.04 -0.41 15.23
CA THR A 71 34.34 -1.53 14.56
C THR A 71 32.96 -1.76 15.17
N TYR A 72 32.84 -1.63 16.49
CA TYR A 72 31.58 -1.74 17.22
C TYR A 72 30.63 -0.60 16.84
N ILE A 73 31.10 0.64 16.77
CA ILE A 73 30.28 1.79 16.34
C ILE A 73 29.85 1.65 14.87
N ILE A 74 30.74 1.19 13.99
CA ILE A 74 30.42 0.93 12.57
C ILE A 74 29.40 -0.21 12.45
N GLY A 75 29.58 -1.30 13.21
CA GLY A 75 28.68 -2.45 13.24
C GLY A 75 27.30 -2.11 13.81
N TYR A 76 27.25 -1.33 14.90
CA TYR A 76 26.02 -0.82 15.49
C TYR A 76 25.30 0.07 14.48
N SER A 77 25.98 1.08 13.92
CA SER A 77 25.43 1.97 12.89
C SER A 77 24.85 1.17 11.72
N HIS A 78 25.57 0.17 11.21
CA HIS A 78 25.08 -0.75 10.19
C HIS A 78 23.78 -1.44 10.62
N ALA A 79 23.72 -2.04 11.82
CA ALA A 79 22.52 -2.69 12.35
C ALA A 79 21.32 -1.74 12.45
N PHE A 80 21.50 -0.49 12.90
CA PHE A 80 20.43 0.51 12.94
C PHE A 80 19.92 0.87 11.55
N TYR A 81 20.82 1.10 10.58
CA TYR A 81 20.43 1.33 9.19
C TYR A 81 19.68 0.12 8.61
N HIS A 82 20.10 -1.11 8.95
CA HIS A 82 19.42 -2.33 8.54
C HIS A 82 17.98 -2.39 9.09
N HIS A 83 17.77 -2.05 10.37
CA HIS A 83 16.43 -2.02 10.95
C HIS A 83 15.55 -0.88 10.43
N ALA A 84 16.14 0.28 10.16
CA ALA A 84 15.42 1.43 9.61
C ALA A 84 14.87 1.14 8.21
N VAL A 85 15.69 0.56 7.33
CA VAL A 85 15.28 0.18 5.97
C VAL A 85 14.17 -0.87 6.00
N LEU A 86 14.23 -1.84 6.91
CA LEU A 86 13.20 -2.85 7.09
C LEU A 86 11.86 -2.22 7.52
N TYR A 87 11.92 -1.34 8.52
CA TYR A 87 10.73 -0.65 9.02
C TYR A 87 10.08 0.22 7.94
N GLU A 88 10.90 0.98 7.20
CA GLU A 88 10.45 1.81 6.08
C GLU A 88 9.78 0.97 4.98
N PHE A 89 10.40 -0.13 4.56
CA PHE A 89 9.87 -0.99 3.50
C PHE A 89 8.53 -1.63 3.90
N ILE A 90 8.42 -2.19 5.11
CA ILE A 90 7.19 -2.83 5.58
C ILE A 90 6.08 -1.80 5.75
N LEU A 91 6.39 -0.62 6.30
CA LEU A 91 5.42 0.47 6.41
C LEU A 91 4.94 0.95 5.04
N CYS A 92 5.86 1.27 4.12
CA CYS A 92 5.51 1.80 2.81
C CYS A 92 4.70 0.79 1.98
N SER A 93 5.07 -0.49 2.03
CA SER A 93 4.32 -1.55 1.35
C SER A 93 2.94 -1.75 1.97
N GLY A 94 2.83 -1.83 3.30
CA GLY A 94 1.56 -1.96 4.01
C GLY A 94 0.59 -0.81 3.72
N VAL A 95 1.09 0.44 3.77
CA VAL A 95 0.30 1.63 3.42
C VAL A 95 -0.13 1.61 1.95
N THR A 96 0.76 1.19 1.05
CA THR A 96 0.44 1.09 -0.39
C THR A 96 -0.70 0.10 -0.62
N PHE A 97 -0.67 -1.07 0.01
CA PHE A 97 -1.74 -2.07 -0.08
C PHE A 97 -3.05 -1.57 0.53
N ALA A 98 -3.02 -0.99 1.73
CA ALA A 98 -4.21 -0.48 2.40
C ALA A 98 -4.90 0.62 1.58
N LEU A 99 -4.13 1.62 1.13
CA LEU A 99 -4.64 2.69 0.29
C LEU A 99 -5.06 2.19 -1.11
N GLY A 100 -4.34 1.22 -1.66
CA GLY A 100 -4.66 0.62 -2.96
C GLY A 100 -6.01 -0.10 -2.95
N LEU A 101 -6.29 -0.91 -1.91
CA LEU A 101 -7.57 -1.60 -1.76
C LEU A 101 -8.72 -0.61 -1.56
N LEU A 102 -8.51 0.42 -0.74
CA LEU A 102 -9.51 1.45 -0.52
C LEU A 102 -9.80 2.23 -1.81
N LEU A 103 -8.76 2.63 -2.53
CA LEU A 103 -8.89 3.31 -3.82
C LEU A 103 -9.59 2.43 -4.84
N PHE A 104 -9.24 1.15 -4.92
CA PHE A 104 -9.90 0.20 -5.82
C PHE A 104 -11.39 0.07 -5.51
N TRP A 105 -11.75 -0.01 -4.23
CA TRP A 105 -13.15 -0.03 -3.82
C TRP A 105 -13.89 1.23 -4.29
N HIS A 106 -13.35 2.43 -4.04
CA HIS A 106 -13.96 3.68 -4.48
C HIS A 106 -14.00 3.81 -6.01
N THR A 107 -12.98 3.35 -6.72
CA THR A 107 -12.95 3.34 -8.20
C THR A 107 -14.09 2.49 -8.75
N ARG A 108 -14.35 1.31 -8.15
CA ARG A 108 -15.47 0.44 -8.51
C ARG A 108 -16.84 1.11 -8.25
N LEU A 109 -16.96 1.86 -7.15
CA LEU A 109 -18.15 2.64 -6.84
C LEU A 109 -18.42 3.71 -7.90
N ILE A 110 -17.39 4.50 -8.22
CA ILE A 110 -17.46 5.57 -9.24
C ILE A 110 -17.79 4.99 -10.61
N HIS A 111 -17.14 3.90 -11.02
CA HIS A 111 -17.43 3.22 -12.28
C HIS A 111 -18.91 2.84 -12.42
N SER A 112 -19.55 2.46 -11.30
CA SER A 112 -20.95 2.02 -11.27
C SER A 112 -21.96 3.15 -11.02
N GLY A 113 -21.48 4.39 -10.78
CA GLY A 113 -22.31 5.53 -10.42
C GLY A 113 -23.07 5.32 -9.11
N GLN A 114 -22.40 4.75 -8.10
CA GLN A 114 -23.02 4.42 -6.79
C GLN A 114 -22.19 4.99 -5.64
N THR A 115 -22.86 5.38 -4.56
CA THR A 115 -22.21 5.67 -3.27
C THR A 115 -21.99 4.40 -2.44
N SER A 116 -21.20 4.50 -1.36
CA SER A 116 -20.96 3.39 -0.43
C SER A 116 -22.26 2.88 0.22
N ILE A 117 -23.21 3.77 0.47
CA ILE A 117 -24.54 3.45 1.02
C ILE A 117 -25.41 2.80 -0.06
N GLU A 118 -25.42 3.37 -1.26
CA GLU A 118 -26.24 2.89 -2.37
C GLU A 118 -25.89 1.49 -2.82
N VAL A 119 -24.62 1.06 -2.73
CA VAL A 119 -24.26 -0.34 -3.05
C VAL A 119 -25.07 -1.32 -2.21
N HIS A 120 -25.22 -1.06 -0.91
CA HIS A 120 -25.94 -1.96 -0.03
C HIS A 120 -27.45 -1.96 -0.32
N ILE A 121 -28.01 -0.80 -0.66
CA ILE A 121 -29.42 -0.65 -1.05
C ILE A 121 -29.68 -1.35 -2.39
N ASN A 122 -28.83 -1.10 -3.37
CA ASN A 122 -28.93 -1.68 -4.71
C ASN A 122 -28.78 -3.20 -4.65
N GLN A 123 -27.90 -3.74 -3.81
CA GLN A 123 -27.79 -5.18 -3.63
C GLN A 123 -29.08 -5.80 -3.07
N LYS A 124 -29.74 -5.13 -2.11
CA LYS A 124 -31.05 -5.55 -1.59
C LYS A 124 -32.12 -5.50 -2.67
N GLU A 125 -32.17 -4.44 -3.47
CA GLU A 125 -33.13 -4.32 -4.57
C GLU A 125 -32.87 -5.35 -5.68
N ILE A 126 -31.64 -5.58 -6.09
CA ILE A 126 -31.27 -6.65 -7.04
C ILE A 126 -31.82 -7.99 -6.57
N ASN A 127 -31.65 -8.33 -5.30
CA ASN A 127 -32.18 -9.58 -4.74
C ASN A 127 -33.71 -9.64 -4.75
N LYS A 128 -34.41 -8.53 -4.50
CA LYS A 128 -35.88 -8.46 -4.58
C LYS A 128 -36.39 -8.60 -6.02
N PHE A 129 -35.75 -7.92 -6.97
CA PHE A 129 -36.12 -7.96 -8.39
C PHE A 129 -35.84 -9.34 -9.01
N LYS A 130 -34.71 -9.98 -8.64
CA LYS A 130 -34.41 -11.37 -9.04
C LYS A 130 -35.51 -12.35 -8.64
N LYS A 131 -36.10 -12.22 -7.45
CA LYS A 131 -37.24 -13.05 -7.02
C LYS A 131 -38.48 -12.88 -7.89
N LYS A 132 -38.62 -11.74 -8.57
CA LYS A 132 -39.73 -11.43 -9.48
C LYS A 132 -39.38 -11.71 -10.95
N ASN A 133 -38.22 -12.33 -11.23
CA ASN A 133 -37.67 -12.50 -12.59
C ASN A 133 -37.50 -11.19 -13.35
N LEU A 134 -37.21 -10.09 -12.63
CA LEU A 134 -36.95 -8.78 -13.20
C LEU A 134 -35.47 -8.40 -13.03
N VAL A 135 -34.96 -7.58 -13.95
CA VAL A 135 -33.60 -7.04 -13.90
C VAL A 135 -33.63 -5.65 -13.29
N TYR A 136 -32.94 -5.48 -12.16
CA TYR A 136 -32.71 -4.15 -11.57
C TYR A 136 -31.49 -3.50 -12.21
N LYS A 137 -31.60 -2.21 -12.56
CA LYS A 137 -30.50 -1.40 -13.08
C LYS A 137 -30.45 -0.09 -12.32
N ASN A 138 -29.26 0.32 -11.88
CA ASN A 138 -29.06 1.54 -11.11
C ASN A 138 -29.46 2.77 -11.96
N PRO A 139 -30.44 3.59 -11.54
CA PRO A 139 -30.84 4.78 -12.29
C PRO A 139 -29.74 5.86 -12.40
N TYR A 140 -28.70 5.81 -11.57
CA TYR A 140 -27.60 6.79 -11.59
C TYR A 140 -26.34 6.30 -12.32
N ASN A 141 -26.44 5.17 -13.04
CA ASN A 141 -25.33 4.67 -13.84
C ASN A 141 -25.46 5.15 -15.29
N TYR A 142 -24.66 6.16 -15.67
CA TYR A 142 -24.60 6.74 -17.02
C TYR A 142 -23.57 6.07 -17.95
N GLY A 143 -22.89 5.01 -17.47
CA GLY A 143 -21.77 4.36 -18.16
C GLY A 143 -20.40 4.87 -17.65
N TRP A 144 -19.34 4.08 -17.91
CA TRP A 144 -18.02 4.31 -17.31
C TRP A 144 -17.53 5.75 -17.50
N ASN A 145 -17.41 6.23 -18.73
CA ASN A 145 -16.83 7.55 -19.01
C ASN A 145 -17.65 8.69 -18.41
N LYS A 146 -18.99 8.64 -18.53
CA LYS A 146 -19.89 9.69 -18.01
C LYS A 146 -19.92 9.71 -16.48
N ASN A 147 -19.87 8.55 -15.83
CA ASN A 147 -19.82 8.49 -14.36
C ASN A 147 -18.55 9.15 -13.81
N TRP A 148 -17.41 8.95 -14.48
CA TRP A 148 -16.16 9.62 -14.11
C TRP A 148 -16.18 11.12 -14.40
N GLN A 149 -16.82 11.55 -15.50
CA GLN A 149 -17.05 12.96 -15.80
C GLN A 149 -17.85 13.65 -14.70
N VAL A 150 -18.97 13.05 -14.28
CA VAL A 150 -19.82 13.57 -13.21
C VAL A 150 -19.10 13.58 -11.86
N PHE A 151 -18.34 12.53 -11.53
CA PHE A 151 -17.60 12.46 -10.26
C PHE A 151 -16.48 13.50 -10.17
N LEU A 152 -15.76 13.73 -11.26
CA LEU A 152 -14.64 14.68 -11.30
C LEU A 152 -15.05 16.10 -11.74
N GLY A 153 -16.32 16.30 -12.11
CA GLY A 153 -16.89 17.60 -12.48
C GLY A 153 -16.28 18.24 -13.73
N PHE A 154 -15.81 17.45 -14.70
CA PHE A 154 -15.24 18.00 -15.94
C PHE A 154 -16.23 17.90 -17.10
N THR A 155 -16.65 19.05 -17.62
CA THR A 155 -17.40 19.16 -18.87
C THR A 155 -16.47 19.11 -20.10
N ASP A 156 -15.18 19.45 -19.94
CA ASP A 156 -14.16 19.50 -21.01
C ASP A 156 -12.85 18.77 -20.66
N THR A 157 -12.24 18.09 -21.64
CA THR A 157 -10.98 17.30 -21.49
C THR A 157 -9.74 18.14 -21.16
N ARG A 158 -9.74 19.44 -21.47
CA ARG A 158 -8.56 20.32 -21.29
C ARG A 158 -8.24 20.62 -19.82
N SER A 159 -9.21 20.47 -18.92
CA SER A 159 -9.05 20.78 -17.50
C SER A 159 -8.78 19.55 -16.63
N PHE A 160 -8.75 18.35 -17.22
CA PHE A 160 -8.61 17.05 -16.53
C PHE A 160 -7.40 16.99 -15.60
N ILE A 161 -6.22 17.38 -16.07
CA ILE A 161 -4.97 17.30 -15.28
C ILE A 161 -5.02 18.26 -14.07
N ARG A 162 -5.58 19.47 -14.24
CA ARG A 162 -5.67 20.44 -13.15
C ARG A 162 -6.69 20.04 -12.09
N HIS A 163 -7.82 19.45 -12.48
CA HIS A 163 -8.88 19.04 -11.54
C HIS A 163 -8.55 17.75 -10.80
N VAL A 164 -7.76 16.85 -11.41
CA VAL A 164 -7.37 15.57 -10.79
C VAL A 164 -6.14 15.70 -9.88
N LEU A 165 -5.17 16.56 -10.23
CA LEU A 165 -3.91 16.67 -9.48
C LEU A 165 -3.92 17.74 -8.37
N LEU A 166 -4.77 18.76 -8.48
CA LEU A 166 -4.90 19.79 -7.44
C LEU A 166 -6.20 19.57 -6.67
N PRO A 167 -6.23 19.77 -5.34
CA PRO A 167 -7.47 19.80 -4.59
C PRO A 167 -8.33 20.95 -5.12
N SER A 168 -9.26 20.62 -6.01
CA SER A 168 -10.06 21.64 -6.67
C SER A 168 -11.13 22.14 -5.72
N SER A 169 -11.28 23.45 -5.61
CA SER A 169 -12.38 24.11 -4.89
C SER A 169 -13.63 24.28 -5.75
N HIS A 170 -13.80 23.46 -6.80
CA HIS A 170 -14.96 23.55 -7.68
C HIS A 170 -16.21 23.01 -6.97
N LEU A 171 -17.36 23.64 -7.20
CA LEU A 171 -18.62 23.13 -6.69
C LEU A 171 -19.04 21.93 -7.55
N PRO A 172 -19.52 20.84 -6.93
CA PRO A 172 -20.07 19.72 -7.68
C PRO A 172 -21.25 20.20 -8.55
N GLU A 173 -21.42 19.61 -9.72
CA GLU A 173 -22.57 19.91 -10.58
C GLU A 173 -23.88 19.48 -9.87
N GLY A 174 -24.81 20.43 -9.70
CA GLY A 174 -26.13 20.19 -9.13
C GLY A 174 -26.36 20.86 -7.76
N ASP A 175 -27.54 20.62 -7.20
CA ASP A 175 -28.01 21.17 -5.92
C ASP A 175 -27.82 20.18 -4.75
N GLY A 176 -27.38 18.95 -5.04
CA GLY A 176 -27.26 17.86 -4.06
C GLY A 176 -28.60 17.34 -3.53
N LEU A 177 -29.72 17.78 -4.11
CA LEU A 177 -31.08 17.35 -3.77
C LEU A 177 -31.72 16.58 -4.93
N THR A 178 -31.36 16.95 -6.16
CA THR A 178 -31.84 16.34 -7.38
C THR A 178 -30.65 15.92 -8.25
N TRP A 179 -30.73 14.70 -8.76
CA TRP A 179 -29.76 14.18 -9.70
C TRP A 179 -30.49 13.81 -10.99
N HIS A 180 -29.82 14.00 -12.12
CA HIS A 180 -30.32 13.47 -13.38
C HIS A 180 -30.46 11.94 -13.26
N ARG A 181 -31.29 11.32 -14.10
CA ARG A 181 -31.46 9.86 -14.10
C ARG A 181 -31.10 9.35 -15.47
N ALA A 182 -30.35 8.25 -15.50
CA ALA A 182 -30.05 7.53 -16.73
C ALA A 182 -31.36 6.97 -17.30
N HIS A 183 -31.65 7.32 -18.55
CA HIS A 183 -32.77 6.74 -19.27
C HIS A 183 -32.29 5.47 -19.98
N TYR A 184 -33.04 4.38 -19.81
CA TYR A 184 -32.74 3.11 -20.46
C TYR A 184 -33.80 2.80 -21.51
N LYS A 185 -33.36 2.46 -22.71
CA LYS A 185 -34.22 1.92 -23.76
C LYS A 185 -34.09 0.40 -23.78
N PHE A 186 -35.22 -0.30 -23.71
CA PHE A 186 -35.25 -1.74 -23.91
C PHE A 186 -35.13 -2.04 -25.41
N ASP A 187 -34.06 -2.72 -25.80
CA ASP A 187 -33.85 -3.29 -27.12
C ASP A 187 -34.03 -4.82 -27.00
N LYS A 188 -34.79 -5.44 -27.92
CA LYS A 188 -35.06 -6.88 -27.87
C LYS A 188 -33.81 -7.73 -28.12
N ASP A 189 -32.87 -7.24 -28.93
CA ASP A 189 -31.69 -8.01 -29.34
C ASP A 189 -30.50 -7.77 -28.41
N LYS A 190 -30.45 -6.60 -27.77
CA LYS A 190 -29.31 -6.11 -26.97
C LYS A 190 -29.65 -5.83 -25.50
N GLY A 191 -30.91 -6.01 -25.09
CA GLY A 191 -31.39 -5.75 -23.74
C GLY A 191 -31.53 -4.26 -23.41
N LEU A 192 -31.51 -3.91 -22.12
CA LEU A 192 -31.59 -2.53 -21.63
C LEU A 192 -30.32 -1.73 -21.98
N GLN A 193 -30.40 -0.88 -22.99
CA GLN A 193 -29.33 0.04 -23.39
C GLN A 193 -29.50 1.42 -22.75
N LEU A 194 -28.38 2.09 -22.49
CA LEU A 194 -28.35 3.50 -22.09
C LEU A 194 -28.71 4.36 -23.30
N LEU A 195 -29.58 5.36 -23.10
CA LEU A 195 -29.90 6.40 -24.08
C LEU A 195 -28.83 7.50 -24.12
#